data_AF-A0A1E7KR73-F1
#
_entry.id   AF-A0A1E7KR73-F1
#
_cell.length_a   1.000
_cell.length_b   1.000
_cell.length_c   1.000
_cell.angle_alpha   90.00
_cell.angle_beta   90.00
_cell.angle_gamma   90.00
#
_symmetry.space_group_name_H-M   'P 1'
#
loop_
_entity.id
_entity.type
_entity.pdbx_description
1 polymer ?
#
loop_
_entity_poly.entity_id
_entity_poly.type
_entity_poly.pdbx_seq_one_letter_code
_entity_poly.pdbx_strand_id
1 'polypeptide(L)'
;MEVDWSKALPRSGGEPEVLVDLPTYAFQRQRYWLEAPSGGRLSGVVDPVDAEFWETVEREDVEGLADTLGIADASALAEVVPALSSWRRERQQRNVVEGWRYRVVWRQAEAVSGAGGVLSGRWLLVVPASGECGQWVERVRAWVEAAGAEVVVVSLAADEVEQA
;
A
#
# COMPACT_ATOMS: atom_id res chain seq x y z
N MET A 1 -19.69 -27.13 -1.82
CA MET A 1 -19.60 -27.38 -3.28
C MET A 1 -18.12 -27.48 -3.59
N GLU A 2 -17.64 -28.68 -3.90
CA GLU A 2 -16.23 -28.96 -4.11
C GLU A 2 -15.85 -28.52 -5.53
N VAL A 3 -14.81 -27.68 -5.65
CA VAL A 3 -14.40 -27.10 -6.93
C VAL A 3 -13.49 -28.07 -7.64
N ASP A 4 -13.96 -28.59 -8.78
CA ASP A 4 -13.21 -29.52 -9.62
C ASP A 4 -12.28 -28.76 -10.58
N TRP A 5 -10.99 -28.73 -10.21
CA TRP A 5 -9.92 -28.05 -10.94
C TRP A 5 -9.42 -28.81 -12.17
N SER A 6 -9.90 -30.04 -12.41
CA SER A 6 -9.43 -30.88 -13.51
C SER A 6 -9.69 -30.28 -14.91
N LYS A 7 -10.63 -29.34 -15.01
CA LYS A 7 -10.95 -28.65 -16.28
C LYS A 7 -10.00 -27.50 -16.61
N ALA A 8 -9.25 -26.99 -15.62
CA ALA A 8 -8.35 -25.84 -15.80
C ALA A 8 -6.92 -26.25 -16.20
N LEU A 9 -6.56 -27.53 -16.04
CA LEU A 9 -5.23 -28.06 -16.34
C LEU A 9 -5.34 -29.11 -17.45
N PRO A 10 -5.08 -28.77 -18.73
CA PRO A 10 -5.08 -29.79 -19.78
C PRO A 10 -3.97 -30.81 -19.49
N ARG A 11 -4.34 -32.10 -19.45
CA ARG A 11 -3.37 -33.20 -19.31
C ARG A 11 -2.43 -33.18 -20.53
N SER A 12 -1.21 -32.67 -20.36
CA SER A 12 -0.14 -32.92 -21.32
C SER A 12 0.13 -34.41 -21.32
N GLY A 13 -0.02 -35.04 -22.48
CA GLY A 13 0.03 -36.50 -22.61
C GLY A 13 1.41 -37.08 -22.32
N GLY A 14 1.40 -38.31 -21.80
CA GLY A 14 2.42 -39.30 -22.16
C GLY A 14 3.31 -39.88 -21.06
N GLU A 15 3.49 -39.23 -19.92
CA GLU A 15 4.38 -39.74 -18.86
C GLU A 15 3.69 -39.78 -17.49
N PRO A 16 4.02 -40.77 -16.62
CA PRO A 16 3.41 -40.89 -15.30
C PRO A 16 3.65 -39.60 -14.50
N GLU A 17 2.58 -39.06 -13.90
CA GLU A 17 2.60 -37.91 -13.00
C GLU A 17 3.66 -38.11 -11.91
N VAL A 18 4.86 -37.55 -12.13
CA VAL A 18 5.83 -37.39 -11.04
C VAL A 18 5.25 -36.30 -10.16
N LEU A 19 4.45 -36.72 -9.18
CA LEU A 19 4.07 -35.91 -8.03
C LEU A 19 5.37 -35.60 -7.29
N VAL A 20 6.00 -34.49 -7.66
CA VAL A 20 7.17 -33.97 -6.98
C VAL A 20 6.69 -33.53 -5.60
N ASP A 21 7.35 -34.02 -4.55
CA ASP A 21 6.95 -33.68 -3.18
C ASP A 21 7.13 -32.18 -2.99
N LEU A 22 6.04 -31.48 -2.67
CA LEU A 22 6.08 -30.05 -2.42
C LEU A 22 6.92 -29.84 -1.17
N PRO A 23 7.97 -28.99 -1.19
CA PRO A 23 8.69 -28.65 0.02
C PRO A 23 7.68 -28.19 1.06
N THR A 24 7.65 -28.86 2.21
CA THR A 24 6.54 -28.82 3.18
C THR A 24 6.44 -27.48 3.93
N TYR A 25 7.04 -26.41 3.40
CA TYR A 25 7.10 -25.10 4.02
C TYR A 25 7.09 -23.98 2.97
N ALA A 26 5.89 -23.51 2.62
CA ALA A 26 5.68 -22.39 1.69
C ALA A 26 5.98 -21.01 2.31
N PHE A 27 6.50 -20.93 3.55
CA PHE A 27 6.75 -19.66 4.24
C PHE A 27 7.89 -19.78 5.24
N GLN A 28 9.15 -19.67 4.81
CA GLN A 28 10.05 -18.88 5.65
C GLN A 28 9.50 -17.46 5.60
N ARG A 29 8.72 -17.08 6.61
CA ARG A 29 7.98 -15.81 6.71
C ARG A 29 8.95 -14.63 6.83
N GLN A 30 9.74 -14.37 5.80
CA GLN A 30 10.33 -13.05 5.60
C GLN A 30 9.30 -12.20 4.91
N ARG A 31 8.88 -11.14 5.59
CA ARG A 31 7.92 -10.18 5.10
C ARG A 31 8.63 -9.31 4.06
N TYR A 32 8.49 -9.67 2.78
CA TYR A 32 9.11 -8.96 1.66
C TYR A 32 8.36 -7.69 1.21
N TRP A 33 7.30 -7.30 1.93
CA TRP A 33 6.68 -6.01 1.68
C TRP A 33 7.57 -4.89 2.19
N LEU A 34 7.82 -3.89 1.34
CA LEU A 34 8.30 -2.58 1.77
C LEU A 34 7.52 -2.19 3.03
N GLU A 35 8.22 -2.08 4.14
CA GLU A 35 7.65 -1.48 5.33
C GLU A 35 7.28 -0.07 4.92
N ALA A 36 5.98 0.20 4.79
CA ALA A 36 5.52 1.56 4.76
C ALA A 36 6.20 2.22 5.96
N PRO A 37 6.88 3.37 5.78
CA PRO A 37 7.32 4.10 6.95
C PRO A 37 6.11 4.16 7.86
N SER A 38 6.32 3.98 9.16
CA SER A 38 5.40 4.42 10.17
C SER A 38 5.30 5.95 10.09
N GLY A 39 4.91 6.47 8.92
CA GLY A 39 4.12 7.67 8.79
C GLY A 39 2.94 7.36 9.65
N GLY A 40 3.07 7.83 10.90
CA GLY A 40 2.04 7.71 11.90
C GLY A 40 0.75 7.98 11.18
N ARG A 41 -0.24 7.12 11.41
CA ARG A 41 -1.61 7.50 11.12
C ARG A 41 -1.70 8.95 11.54
N LEU A 42 -1.86 9.86 10.58
CA LEU A 42 -2.50 11.12 10.87
C LEU A 42 -3.98 10.76 11.09
N SER A 43 -4.28 9.84 12.00
CA SER A 43 -5.29 10.10 13.00
C SER A 43 -4.76 11.39 13.59
N GLY A 44 -5.24 12.52 13.07
CA GLY A 44 -4.96 13.82 13.66
C GLY A 44 -5.10 13.63 15.16
N VAL A 45 -4.11 14.12 15.92
CA VAL A 45 -4.04 14.00 17.39
C VAL A 45 -5.47 14.00 17.90
N VAL A 46 -5.97 12.81 18.28
CA VAL A 46 -7.36 12.72 18.73
C VAL A 46 -7.34 13.52 20.01
N ASP A 47 -8.07 14.63 20.03
CA ASP A 47 -8.15 15.45 21.22
C ASP A 47 -8.61 14.53 22.37
N PRO A 48 -7.86 14.43 23.48
CA PRO A 48 -8.25 13.57 24.59
C PRO A 48 -9.64 13.91 25.12
N VAL A 49 -10.06 15.18 25.04
CA VAL A 49 -11.42 15.62 25.42
C VAL A 49 -12.47 15.06 24.47
N ASP A 50 -12.20 15.10 23.16
CA ASP A 50 -13.08 14.49 22.17
C ASP A 50 -13.20 12.98 22.44
N ALA A 51 -12.09 12.30 22.75
CA ALA A 51 -12.10 10.86 23.02
C ALA A 51 -12.97 10.47 24.21
N GLU A 52 -12.86 11.21 25.32
CA GLU A 52 -13.65 10.99 26.54
C GLU A 52 -15.15 11.24 26.29
N PHE A 53 -15.51 12.37 25.68
CA PHE A 53 -16.89 12.67 25.29
C PHE A 53 -17.52 11.53 24.51
N TRP A 54 -16.77 11.04 23.54
CA TRP A 54 -17.19 10.00 22.63
C TRP A 54 -17.28 8.62 23.27
N GLU A 55 -16.46 8.33 24.29
CA GLU A 55 -16.57 7.12 25.11
C GLU A 55 -17.88 7.14 25.91
N THR A 56 -18.23 8.27 26.52
CA THR A 56 -19.49 8.47 27.26
C THR A 56 -20.71 8.21 26.37
N VAL A 57 -20.68 8.71 25.12
CA VAL A 57 -21.73 8.45 24.12
C VAL A 57 -21.82 6.96 23.77
N GLU A 58 -20.69 6.26 23.58
CA GLU A 58 -20.68 4.83 23.21
C GLU A 58 -21.17 3.91 24.34
N ARG A 59 -20.96 4.32 25.59
CA ARG A 59 -21.47 3.66 26.80
C ARG A 59 -22.94 3.96 27.09
N GLU A 60 -23.57 4.85 26.30
CA GLU A 60 -24.93 5.34 26.50
C GLU A 60 -25.15 5.95 27.88
N ASP A 61 -24.11 6.60 28.41
CA ASP A 61 -24.13 7.25 29.72
C ASP A 61 -24.77 8.64 29.62
N VAL A 62 -26.09 8.68 29.79
CA VAL A 62 -26.90 9.91 29.68
C VAL A 62 -26.56 10.90 30.79
N GLU A 63 -26.30 10.42 32.01
CA GLU A 63 -25.96 11.28 33.16
C GLU A 63 -24.55 11.87 33.00
N GLY A 64 -23.55 11.04 32.69
CA GLY A 64 -22.18 11.52 32.46
C GLY A 64 -22.08 12.49 31.28
N LEU A 65 -22.88 12.30 30.22
CA LEU A 65 -22.91 13.23 29.09
C LEU A 65 -23.60 14.55 29.44
N ALA A 66 -24.68 14.51 30.23
CA ALA A 66 -25.37 15.70 30.72
C ALA A 66 -24.44 16.56 31.58
N ASP A 67 -23.66 15.94 32.47
CA ASP A 67 -22.66 16.62 33.29
C ASP A 67 -21.57 17.27 32.44
N THR A 68 -21.06 16.55 31.43
CA THR A 68 -20.02 17.06 30.51
C THR A 68 -20.51 18.27 29.70
N LEU A 69 -21.79 18.26 29.29
CA LEU A 69 -22.39 19.34 28.50
C LEU A 69 -23.01 20.46 29.36
N GLY A 70 -23.08 20.29 30.67
CA GLY A 70 -23.72 21.24 31.60
C GLY A 70 -25.24 21.31 31.45
N ILE A 71 -25.88 20.21 31.08
CA ILE A 71 -27.34 20.12 30.89
C ILE A 71 -27.99 19.67 32.21
N ALA A 72 -28.87 20.51 32.76
CA ALA A 72 -29.51 20.23 34.05
C ALA A 72 -30.56 19.10 34.00
N ASP A 73 -31.13 18.81 32.83
CA ASP A 73 -32.12 17.76 32.63
C ASP A 73 -31.57 16.68 31.70
N ALA A 74 -31.04 15.61 32.28
CA ALA A 74 -30.51 14.46 31.56
C ALA A 74 -31.59 13.75 30.71
N SER A 75 -32.87 13.89 31.05
CA SER A 75 -33.95 13.25 30.28
C SER A 75 -34.06 13.80 28.85
N ALA A 76 -33.60 15.03 28.62
CA ALA A 76 -33.53 15.64 27.29
C ALA A 76 -32.56 14.91 26.35
N LEU A 77 -31.58 14.17 26.90
CA LEU A 77 -30.59 13.40 26.15
C LEU A 77 -30.95 11.91 26.00
N ALA A 78 -31.99 11.43 26.70
CA ALA A 78 -32.33 10.00 26.75
C ALA A 78 -32.71 9.41 25.39
N GLU A 79 -33.27 10.21 24.48
CA GLU A 79 -33.60 9.79 23.11
C GLU A 79 -32.41 9.96 22.15
N VAL A 80 -31.63 11.02 22.34
CA VAL A 80 -30.55 11.41 21.40
C VAL A 80 -29.31 10.53 21.59
N VAL A 81 -28.97 10.16 22.83
CA VAL A 81 -27.73 9.42 23.13
C VAL A 81 -27.71 8.03 22.47
N PRO A 82 -28.76 7.19 22.58
CA PRO A 82 -28.80 5.91 21.86
C PRO A 82 -28.77 6.06 20.34
N ALA A 83 -29.44 7.09 19.80
CA ALA A 83 -29.40 7.41 18.38
C ALA A 83 -27.98 7.83 17.91
N LEU A 84 -27.24 8.56 18.74
CA LEU A 84 -25.87 8.98 18.44
C LEU A 84 -24.86 7.81 18.57
N SER A 85 -25.03 6.95 19.58
CA SER A 85 -24.26 5.71 19.78
C SER A 85 -24.38 4.78 18.57
N SER A 86 -25.62 4.50 18.13
CA SER A 86 -25.88 3.64 16.97
C SER A 86 -25.29 4.23 15.66
N TRP A 87 -25.51 5.52 15.40
CA TRP A 87 -24.92 6.22 14.26
C TRP A 87 -23.39 6.11 14.22
N ARG A 88 -22.73 6.27 15.37
CA ARG A 88 -21.27 6.21 15.47
C ARG A 88 -20.72 4.81 15.22
N ARG A 89 -21.37 3.77 15.77
CA ARG A 89 -21.01 2.37 15.55
C ARG A 89 -21.10 2.00 14.06
N GLU A 90 -22.18 2.39 13.38
CA GLU A 90 -22.31 2.17 11.94
C GLU A 90 -21.21 2.88 11.13
N ARG A 91 -20.87 4.12 11.52
CA ARG A 91 -19.82 4.88 10.86
C ARG A 91 -18.44 4.27 11.06
N GLN A 92 -18.14 3.77 12.25
CA GLN A 92 -16.89 3.04 12.51
C GLN A 92 -16.81 1.75 11.67
N GLN A 93 -17.90 0.98 11.58
CA GLN A 93 -17.95 -0.23 10.75
C GLN A 93 -17.70 0.08 9.26
N ARG A 94 -18.28 1.17 8.73
CA ARG A 94 -18.00 1.64 7.36
C ARG A 94 -16.53 2.09 7.21
N ASN A 95 -15.97 2.74 8.23
CA ASN A 95 -14.59 3.23 8.21
C ASN A 95 -13.54 2.13 8.23
N VAL A 96 -13.81 0.93 8.78
CA VAL A 96 -12.87 -0.21 8.70
C VAL A 96 -12.56 -0.57 7.25
N VAL A 97 -13.57 -0.51 6.37
CA VAL A 97 -13.41 -0.81 4.94
C VAL A 97 -12.74 0.35 4.20
N GLU A 98 -13.10 1.60 4.52
CA GLU A 98 -12.45 2.79 3.95
C GLU A 98 -10.96 2.88 4.32
N GLY A 99 -10.58 2.50 5.53
CA GLY A 99 -9.20 2.51 6.01
C GLY A 99 -8.27 1.52 5.30
N TRP A 100 -8.82 0.58 4.51
CA TRP A 100 -8.07 -0.38 3.71
C TRP A 100 -8.02 -0.01 2.22
N ARG A 101 -8.72 1.06 1.80
CA ARG A 101 -8.73 1.51 0.42
C ARG A 101 -7.54 2.41 0.15
N TYR A 102 -6.68 1.97 -0.75
CA TYR A 102 -5.58 2.77 -1.27
C TYR A 102 -5.89 3.20 -2.71
N ARG A 103 -5.44 4.40 -3.07
CA ARG A 103 -5.44 4.89 -4.46
C ARG A 103 -4.03 5.33 -4.83
N VAL A 104 -3.63 5.01 -6.05
CA VAL A 104 -2.42 5.58 -6.63
C VAL A 104 -2.70 7.06 -6.93
N VAL A 105 -1.86 7.93 -6.38
CA VAL A 105 -1.89 9.37 -6.67
C VAL A 105 -0.49 9.83 -7.03
N TRP A 106 -0.41 10.61 -8.10
CA TRP A 106 0.81 11.30 -8.47
C TRP A 106 0.83 12.65 -7.75
N ARG A 107 1.85 12.88 -6.92
CA ARG A 107 2.13 14.18 -6.32
C ARG A 107 3.35 14.76 -7.01
N GLN A 108 3.35 16.08 -7.22
CA GLN A 108 4.52 16.77 -7.73
C GLN A 108 5.66 16.58 -6.73
N ALA A 109 6.73 15.93 -7.16
CA ALA A 109 7.98 15.95 -6.39
C ALA A 109 8.51 17.38 -6.43
N GLU A 110 8.90 17.93 -5.28
CA GLU A 110 9.68 19.16 -5.28
C GLU A 110 10.91 18.89 -6.13
N ALA A 111 11.07 19.69 -7.20
CA ALA A 111 12.27 19.63 -7.98
C ALA A 111 13.43 19.89 -7.01
N VAL A 112 14.38 18.96 -6.94
CA VAL A 112 15.65 19.17 -6.24
C VAL A 112 16.40 20.26 -7.02
N SER A 113 15.95 21.49 -6.83
CA SER A 113 16.42 22.71 -7.47
C SER A 113 17.73 23.06 -6.79
N GLY A 114 18.79 22.40 -7.22
CA GLY A 114 20.09 22.42 -6.59
C GLY A 114 20.99 21.27 -7.01
N ALA A 115 20.43 20.17 -7.53
CA ALA A 115 21.22 19.12 -8.16
C ALA A 115 21.57 19.51 -9.61
N GLY A 116 22.42 20.52 -9.77
CA GLY A 116 23.53 20.42 -10.73
C GLY A 116 24.52 19.35 -10.26
N GLY A 117 24.00 18.21 -9.77
CA GLY A 117 24.78 17.06 -9.37
C GLY A 117 25.26 16.44 -10.67
N VAL A 118 26.53 16.69 -10.98
CA VAL A 118 27.21 15.98 -12.06
C VAL A 118 27.03 14.50 -11.76
N LEU A 119 26.40 13.78 -12.69
CA LEU A 119 26.36 12.32 -12.60
C LEU A 119 27.80 11.88 -12.76
N SER A 120 28.43 11.42 -11.67
CA SER A 120 29.82 10.99 -11.70
C SER A 120 29.91 9.47 -11.81
N GLY A 121 30.93 8.98 -12.49
CA GLY A 121 31.24 7.55 -12.58
C GLY A 121 30.51 6.85 -13.72
N ARG A 122 30.49 5.52 -13.65
CA ARG A 122 29.99 4.65 -14.72
C ARG A 122 28.56 4.22 -14.43
N TRP A 123 27.68 4.46 -15.39
CA TRP A 123 26.25 4.17 -15.34
C TRP A 123 25.90 3.09 -16.35
N LEU A 124 25.12 2.11 -15.93
CA LEU A 124 24.64 1.03 -16.80
C LEU A 124 23.25 1.39 -17.33
N LEU A 125 23.11 1.49 -18.64
CA LEU A 125 21.82 1.66 -19.31
C LEU A 125 21.35 0.28 -19.78
N VAL A 126 20.40 -0.28 -19.04
CA VAL A 126 19.86 -1.61 -19.31
C VAL A 126 18.74 -1.51 -20.34
N VAL A 127 18.86 -2.25 -21.44
CA VAL A 127 17.93 -2.19 -22.56
C VAL A 127 17.47 -3.60 -22.95
N PRO A 128 16.19 -3.79 -23.31
CA PRO A 128 15.72 -5.07 -23.80
C PRO A 128 16.41 -5.39 -25.13
N ALA A 129 16.84 -6.64 -25.31
CA ALA A 129 17.48 -7.11 -26.54
C ALA A 129 16.56 -7.05 -27.78
N SER A 130 15.25 -6.81 -27.60
CA SER A 130 14.26 -6.67 -28.67
C SER A 130 14.49 -5.44 -29.57
N GLY A 131 15.33 -4.49 -29.17
CA GLY A 131 15.73 -3.36 -30.02
C GLY A 131 14.68 -2.26 -30.21
N GLU A 132 13.49 -2.41 -29.64
CA GLU A 132 12.36 -1.47 -29.79
C GLU A 132 12.63 -0.08 -29.18
N CYS A 133 13.63 0.03 -28.31
CA CYS A 133 13.94 1.27 -27.58
C CYS A 133 15.02 2.15 -28.24
N GLY A 134 15.57 1.79 -29.42
CA GLY A 134 16.81 2.39 -29.96
C GLY A 134 16.91 3.93 -29.91
N GLN A 135 15.85 4.64 -30.33
CA GLN A 135 15.84 6.12 -30.30
C GLN A 135 15.85 6.72 -28.89
N TRP A 136 15.27 6.02 -27.91
CA TRP A 136 15.25 6.46 -26.50
C TRP A 136 16.55 6.13 -25.81
N VAL A 137 17.19 5.02 -26.17
CA VAL A 137 18.52 4.63 -25.66
C VAL A 137 19.54 5.71 -25.97
N GLU A 138 19.60 6.17 -27.22
CA GLU A 138 20.56 7.22 -27.60
C GLU A 138 20.26 8.56 -26.96
N ARG A 139 18.98 8.92 -26.80
CA ARG A 139 18.60 10.17 -26.13
C ARG A 139 18.95 10.16 -24.65
N VAL A 140 18.69 9.06 -23.94
CA VAL A 140 19.02 8.92 -22.52
C VAL A 140 20.52 8.88 -22.32
N ARG A 141 21.24 8.12 -23.18
CA ARG A 141 22.70 8.08 -23.17
C ARG A 141 23.30 9.47 -23.32
N ALA A 142 22.91 10.23 -24.34
CA ALA A 142 23.42 11.57 -24.58
C ALA A 142 23.12 12.52 -23.41
N TRP A 143 21.95 12.39 -22.79
CA TRP A 143 21.58 13.19 -21.62
C TRP A 143 22.43 12.86 -20.37
N VAL A 144 22.69 11.58 -20.11
CA VAL A 144 23.54 11.14 -18.99
C VAL A 144 25.02 11.50 -19.22
N GLU A 145 25.52 11.36 -20.45
CA GLU A 145 26.88 11.78 -20.82
C GLU A 145 27.04 13.31 -20.71
N ALA A 146 26.03 14.09 -21.12
CA ALA A 146 26.02 15.55 -20.94
C ALA A 146 25.98 15.97 -19.46
N ALA A 147 25.48 15.10 -18.58
CA ALA A 147 25.50 15.28 -17.13
C ALA A 147 26.84 14.84 -16.48
N GLY A 148 27.81 14.34 -17.26
CA GLY A 148 29.18 14.03 -16.83
C GLY A 148 29.48 12.56 -16.52
N ALA A 149 28.55 11.65 -16.81
CA ALA A 149 28.68 10.22 -16.51
C ALA A 149 29.11 9.41 -17.75
N GLU A 150 29.86 8.34 -17.53
CA GLU A 150 30.16 7.35 -18.57
C GLU A 150 29.02 6.32 -18.66
N VAL A 151 28.41 6.16 -19.83
CA VAL A 151 27.28 5.25 -20.03
C VAL A 151 27.72 3.97 -20.72
N VAL A 152 27.39 2.82 -20.14
CA VAL A 152 27.57 1.50 -20.76
C VAL A 152 26.23 0.84 -20.97
N VAL A 153 25.92 0.53 -22.22
CA VAL A 153 24.66 -0.12 -22.60
C VAL A 153 24.80 -1.62 -22.41
N VAL A 154 23.86 -2.23 -21.70
CA VAL A 154 23.77 -3.68 -21.50
C VAL A 154 22.44 -4.15 -22.05
N SER A 155 22.48 -5.04 -23.05
CA SER A 155 21.29 -5.70 -23.57
C SER A 155 20.97 -6.93 -22.73
N LEU A 156 19.74 -7.03 -22.22
CA LEU A 156 19.25 -8.22 -21.55
C LEU A 156 18.22 -8.94 -22.43
N ALA A 157 18.43 -10.24 -22.61
CA ALA A 157 17.40 -11.13 -23.17
C ALA A 157 16.37 -11.45 -22.08
N ALA A 158 15.10 -11.62 -22.46
CA ALA A 158 14.00 -11.87 -21.52
C ALA A 158 14.22 -13.12 -20.64
N ASP A 159 15.05 -14.06 -21.08
CA ASP A 159 15.34 -15.33 -20.40
C ASP A 159 16.48 -15.24 -19.36
N GLU A 160 17.16 -14.10 -19.20
CA GLU A 160 18.29 -13.95 -18.26
C GLU A 160 17.89 -13.39 -16.88
N VAL A 161 16.60 -13.11 -16.65
CA VAL A 161 16.13 -12.44 -15.41
C VAL A 161 15.98 -13.40 -14.21
N GLU A 162 16.16 -14.71 -14.40
CA GLU A 162 15.91 -15.72 -13.36
C GLU A 162 17.19 -16.35 -12.77
N GLN A 163 18.26 -15.57 -12.49
CA GLN A 163 19.24 -15.94 -11.45
C GLN A 163 19.87 -14.70 -10.78
N ALA A 164 19.34 -14.34 -9.62
CA ALA A 164 20.05 -13.63 -8.55
C ALA A 164 19.44 -14.04 -7.20
#